data_AF-A0A2D5RZK4-F1
#
_entry.id   AF-A0A2D5RZK4-F1
#
_cell.length_a   1.000
_cell.length_b   1.000
_cell.length_c   1.000
_cell.angle_alpha   90.00
_cell.angle_beta   90.00
_cell.angle_gamma   90.00
#
_symmetry.space_group_name_H-M   'P 1'
#
loop_
_entity.id
_entity.type
_entity.pdbx_description
1 polymer ?
#
loop_
_entity_poly.entity_id
_entity_poly.type
_entity_poly.pdbx_seq_one_letter_code
_entity_poly.pdbx_strand_id
1 'polypeptide(L)'
;MEKNPDVLAKWHEFLASGENVNAARAGYKPTVDGTVGYQYQKQNYGFVREYDGAYARLSLTQMLYDGSRTRSEVKRFSNFQLVAYFNLLETAEVVALEAYRAYQDVLAQRKLVALAQDNLNKHFEVYRQIESSAKAGVAKLADLEQISGRVSLAQSNVITETSNLHDVTTRYLRVVGELPAENMSEVVIADALPGSVSQTLRQAYQVSPAYHAALRNIKAAEFAAKTEKANFKPSVNLVGSYGYQNYSDIGLRTDENEARVGIEIKYNFYNGGRDSATLKRAYSEINLAQELRDQACLNIRQTIQISYNDSNKLLEQLPLLNQHRLSSDKVRTAYKQQFDIGQRSLLDVLDSENEYFQASRAYLAASFSLSVAKARTLAGMGTLLSTLGLTSDSWPSLTELGAEKLSVDPDTACPAIDVYESLQMNSDADNDSVKDAADYCPNTPQTDKVDARGCSIFTEKMVSFTLEIKFDHDSSVIDAESESDVANFAAFLQRYPNTTTEINGHTSAQGAVWYNNVLSQQRADAVKTMLVEKFNIDETRIATKGFGSGRRLSEADTEAAHNLNRRIEAVVRARDESPVLRDE
;
A
#
# COMPACT_ATOMS: atom_id res chain seq x y z
N MET A 1 6.95 -27.93 4.65
CA MET A 1 7.06 -28.23 3.20
C MET A 1 6.97 -29.72 2.93
N GLU A 2 7.80 -30.56 3.55
CA GLU A 2 7.88 -32.00 3.23
C GLU A 2 6.66 -32.86 3.64
N LYS A 3 5.85 -32.39 4.60
CA LYS A 3 4.67 -33.12 5.08
C LYS A 3 3.34 -32.51 4.63
N ASN A 4 3.35 -31.32 4.01
CA ASN A 4 2.12 -30.60 3.69
C ASN A 4 1.47 -31.22 2.43
N PRO A 5 0.20 -31.63 2.47
CA PRO A 5 -0.45 -32.30 1.34
C PRO A 5 -0.50 -31.49 0.04
N ASP A 6 -0.67 -30.16 0.12
CA ASP A 6 -0.79 -29.32 -1.07
C ASP A 6 0.56 -29.23 -1.81
N VAL A 7 1.65 -29.07 -1.05
CA VAL A 7 3.02 -29.08 -1.59
C VAL A 7 3.36 -30.45 -2.17
N LEU A 8 3.03 -31.53 -1.46
CA LEU A 8 3.27 -32.91 -1.93
C LEU A 8 2.46 -33.24 -3.20
N ALA A 9 1.23 -32.75 -3.30
CA ALA A 9 0.42 -32.91 -4.51
C ALA A 9 1.09 -32.24 -5.72
N LYS A 10 1.60 -31.02 -5.56
CA LYS A 10 2.35 -30.32 -6.62
C LYS A 10 3.69 -30.98 -6.93
N TRP A 11 4.35 -31.57 -5.94
CA TRP A 11 5.55 -32.35 -6.17
C TRP A 11 5.27 -33.58 -7.04
N HIS A 12 4.22 -34.34 -6.74
CA HIS A 12 3.81 -35.48 -7.56
C HIS A 12 3.32 -35.07 -8.95
N GLU A 13 2.66 -33.92 -9.09
CA GLU A 13 2.30 -33.33 -10.39
C GLU A 13 3.55 -33.02 -11.23
N PHE A 14 4.58 -32.44 -10.61
CA PHE A 14 5.87 -32.19 -11.27
C PHE A 14 6.56 -33.49 -11.72
N LEU A 15 6.61 -34.51 -10.86
CA LEU A 15 7.18 -35.82 -11.21
C LEU A 15 6.41 -36.47 -12.37
N ALA A 16 5.09 -36.46 -12.33
CA ALA A 16 4.25 -36.99 -13.41
C ALA A 16 4.46 -36.23 -14.73
N SER A 17 4.65 -34.91 -14.66
CA SER A 17 4.97 -34.09 -15.84
C SER A 17 6.33 -34.47 -16.45
N GLY A 18 7.30 -34.87 -15.62
CA GLY A 18 8.58 -35.43 -16.09
C GLY A 18 8.40 -36.71 -16.92
N GLU A 19 7.51 -37.61 -16.49
CA GLU A 19 7.21 -38.83 -17.27
C GLU A 19 6.48 -38.54 -18.58
N ASN A 20 5.69 -37.46 -18.67
CA ASN A 20 5.13 -37.02 -19.95
C ASN A 20 6.24 -36.60 -20.94
N VAL A 21 7.35 -36.03 -20.47
CA VAL A 21 8.52 -35.74 -21.31
C VAL A 21 9.15 -37.03 -21.82
N ASN A 22 9.31 -38.04 -20.96
CA ASN A 22 9.84 -39.35 -21.34
C ASN A 22 8.93 -40.06 -22.34
N ALA A 23 7.61 -40.03 -22.13
CA ALA A 23 6.62 -40.56 -23.05
C ALA A 23 6.68 -39.86 -24.42
N ALA A 24 6.82 -38.53 -24.45
CA ALA A 24 7.00 -37.80 -25.71
C ALA A 24 8.33 -38.16 -26.41
N ARG A 25 9.42 -38.36 -25.65
CA ARG A 25 10.72 -38.80 -26.19
C ARG A 25 10.66 -40.23 -26.73
N ALA A 26 9.76 -41.08 -26.24
CA ALA A 26 9.55 -42.42 -26.78
C ALA A 26 9.09 -42.40 -28.24
N GLY A 27 8.50 -41.30 -28.73
CA GLY A 27 8.17 -41.13 -30.15
C GLY A 27 9.39 -41.16 -31.10
N TYR A 28 10.61 -40.99 -30.57
CA TYR A 28 11.85 -41.18 -31.33
C TYR A 28 12.32 -42.63 -31.41
N LYS A 29 11.76 -43.51 -30.57
CA LYS A 29 12.16 -44.91 -30.46
C LYS A 29 11.26 -45.78 -31.34
N PRO A 30 11.72 -46.97 -31.73
CA PRO A 30 10.89 -47.87 -32.51
C PRO A 30 9.78 -48.47 -31.64
N THR A 31 8.61 -48.72 -32.22
CA THR A 31 7.57 -49.56 -31.62
C THR A 31 7.66 -50.96 -32.20
N VAL A 32 7.43 -51.96 -31.35
CA VAL A 32 7.36 -53.37 -31.73
C VAL A 32 6.04 -53.92 -31.22
N ASP A 33 5.19 -54.35 -32.16
CA ASP A 33 3.82 -54.76 -31.89
C ASP A 33 3.58 -56.17 -32.40
N GLY A 34 2.97 -57.01 -31.56
CA GLY A 34 2.56 -58.37 -31.92
C GLY A 34 1.07 -58.43 -32.19
N THR A 35 0.67 -58.99 -33.31
CA THR A 35 -0.73 -59.25 -33.65
C THR A 35 -0.92 -60.74 -33.89
N VAL A 36 -1.83 -61.35 -33.14
CA VAL A 36 -2.29 -62.73 -33.39
C VAL A 36 -3.77 -62.69 -33.69
N GLY A 37 -4.21 -63.49 -34.63
CA GLY A 37 -5.62 -63.51 -35.02
C GLY A 37 -6.00 -64.79 -35.70
N TYR A 38 -7.30 -65.05 -35.71
CA TYR A 38 -7.93 -66.05 -36.55
C TYR A 38 -8.97 -65.35 -37.40
N GLN A 39 -8.95 -65.60 -38.70
CA GLN A 39 -9.88 -64.99 -39.64
C GLN A 39 -10.61 -66.07 -40.42
N TYR A 40 -11.91 -65.85 -40.60
CA TYR A 40 -12.74 -66.58 -41.55
C TYR A 40 -13.21 -65.60 -42.61
N GLN A 41 -12.88 -65.87 -43.87
CA GLN A 41 -13.23 -65.03 -45.00
C GLN A 41 -14.03 -65.83 -46.02
N LYS A 42 -15.19 -65.28 -46.41
CA LYS A 42 -15.99 -65.79 -47.51
C LYS A 42 -16.01 -64.78 -48.65
N GLN A 43 -15.65 -65.21 -49.85
CA GLN A 43 -15.61 -64.36 -51.03
C GLN A 43 -16.37 -64.98 -52.22
N ASN A 44 -16.86 -64.14 -53.11
CA ASN A 44 -17.71 -64.52 -54.24
C ASN A 44 -16.96 -64.65 -55.58
N TYR A 45 -15.62 -64.63 -55.55
CA TYR A 45 -14.75 -64.74 -56.71
C TYR A 45 -13.57 -65.70 -56.44
N GLY A 46 -12.93 -66.20 -57.50
CA GLY A 46 -11.86 -67.19 -57.41
C GLY A 46 -12.36 -68.64 -57.29
N PHE A 47 -11.44 -69.60 -57.41
CA PHE A 47 -11.73 -71.04 -57.29
C PHE A 47 -12.07 -71.45 -55.85
N VAL A 48 -11.72 -70.61 -54.89
CA VAL A 48 -11.73 -70.89 -53.46
C VAL A 48 -12.57 -69.81 -52.81
N ARG A 49 -13.63 -70.23 -52.12
CA ARG A 49 -14.71 -69.35 -51.66
C ARG A 49 -14.70 -69.10 -50.17
N GLU A 50 -14.09 -69.99 -49.41
CA GLU A 50 -14.04 -69.95 -47.95
C GLU A 50 -12.60 -70.21 -47.54
N TYR A 51 -12.07 -69.34 -46.69
CA TYR A 51 -10.73 -69.41 -46.14
C TYR A 51 -10.85 -69.24 -44.64
N ASP A 52 -10.15 -70.08 -43.90
CA ASP A 52 -9.99 -69.95 -42.48
C ASP A 52 -8.52 -70.11 -42.12
N GLY A 53 -8.06 -69.33 -41.16
CA GLY A 53 -6.64 -69.26 -40.90
C GLY A 53 -6.27 -68.48 -39.66
N ALA A 54 -5.29 -69.00 -38.93
CA ALA A 54 -4.61 -68.31 -37.86
C ALA A 54 -3.37 -67.59 -38.41
N TYR A 55 -3.11 -66.38 -37.93
CA TYR A 55 -1.90 -65.62 -38.23
C TYR A 55 -1.28 -65.06 -36.96
N ALA A 56 0.03 -64.92 -36.99
CA ALA A 56 0.83 -64.25 -35.98
C ALA A 56 1.84 -63.35 -36.69
N ARG A 57 1.84 -62.05 -36.38
CA ARG A 57 2.71 -61.06 -37.01
C ARG A 57 3.37 -60.19 -35.95
N LEU A 58 4.69 -60.06 -36.02
CA LEU A 58 5.46 -59.03 -35.36
C LEU A 58 5.66 -57.87 -36.34
N SER A 59 5.40 -56.65 -35.90
CA SER A 59 5.56 -55.42 -36.69
C SER A 59 6.51 -54.48 -35.94
N LEU A 60 7.41 -53.85 -36.68
CA LEU A 60 8.37 -52.84 -36.21
C LEU A 60 8.04 -51.53 -36.95
N THR A 61 7.83 -50.45 -36.22
CA THR A 61 7.68 -49.11 -36.80
C THR A 61 8.66 -48.15 -36.16
N GLN A 62 9.51 -47.52 -36.96
CA GLN A 62 10.44 -46.47 -36.52
C GLN A 62 10.15 -45.19 -37.29
N MET A 63 9.79 -44.13 -36.57
CA MET A 63 9.66 -42.80 -37.16
C MET A 63 11.03 -42.28 -37.57
N LEU A 64 11.17 -41.90 -38.85
CA LEU A 64 12.37 -41.25 -39.39
C LEU A 64 12.15 -39.74 -39.52
N TYR A 65 10.95 -39.33 -39.92
CA TYR A 65 10.53 -37.94 -40.00
C TYR A 65 9.01 -37.81 -39.84
N ASP A 66 8.54 -36.82 -39.12
CA ASP A 66 7.12 -36.61 -38.85
C ASP A 66 6.71 -35.13 -38.95
N GLY A 67 7.42 -34.34 -39.77
CA GLY A 67 7.20 -32.91 -39.84
C GLY A 67 7.74 -32.12 -38.64
N SER A 68 8.57 -32.74 -37.79
CA SER A 68 9.02 -32.23 -36.47
C SER A 68 7.92 -32.23 -35.40
N ARG A 69 6.92 -33.12 -35.53
CA ARG A 69 5.84 -33.28 -34.55
C ARG A 69 6.41 -33.74 -33.21
N THR A 70 7.15 -34.85 -33.16
CA THR A 70 7.75 -35.42 -31.95
C THR A 70 8.71 -34.44 -31.28
N ARG A 71 9.50 -33.70 -32.06
CA ARG A 71 10.38 -32.64 -31.53
C ARG A 71 9.61 -31.52 -30.84
N SER A 72 8.53 -31.06 -31.47
CA SER A 72 7.68 -30.02 -30.90
C SER A 72 6.96 -30.54 -29.65
N GLU A 73 6.53 -31.79 -29.66
CA GLU A 73 5.85 -32.43 -28.53
C GLU A 73 6.77 -32.59 -27.31
N VAL A 74 8.02 -33.02 -27.52
CA VAL A 74 9.02 -33.07 -26.44
C VAL A 74 9.26 -31.68 -25.87
N LYS A 75 9.38 -30.64 -26.71
CA LYS A 75 9.57 -29.26 -26.23
C LYS A 75 8.33 -28.69 -25.54
N ARG A 76 7.12 -29.07 -25.98
CA ARG A 76 5.84 -28.74 -25.33
C ARG A 76 5.80 -29.31 -23.92
N PHE A 77 6.00 -30.62 -23.77
CA PHE A 77 5.98 -31.27 -22.46
C PHE A 77 7.15 -30.84 -21.56
N SER A 78 8.33 -30.56 -22.13
CA SER A 78 9.44 -30.00 -21.33
C SER A 78 9.08 -28.64 -20.72
N ASN A 79 8.37 -27.78 -21.45
CA ASN A 79 7.88 -26.52 -20.89
C ASN A 79 6.74 -26.74 -19.88
N PHE A 80 5.84 -27.71 -20.11
CA PHE A 80 4.83 -28.07 -19.09
C PHE A 80 5.44 -28.63 -17.81
N GLN A 81 6.56 -29.36 -17.89
CA GLN A 81 7.30 -29.77 -16.70
C GLN A 81 7.81 -28.57 -15.92
N LEU A 82 8.33 -27.54 -16.62
CA LEU A 82 8.73 -26.29 -15.98
C LEU A 82 7.54 -25.50 -15.41
N VAL A 83 6.37 -25.51 -16.06
CA VAL A 83 5.13 -24.95 -15.48
C VAL A 83 4.81 -25.64 -14.16
N ALA A 84 4.79 -26.98 -14.13
CA ALA A 84 4.52 -27.75 -12.91
C ALA A 84 5.56 -27.46 -11.80
N TYR A 85 6.83 -27.29 -12.17
CA TYR A 85 7.89 -26.90 -11.24
C TYR A 85 7.65 -25.51 -10.62
N PHE A 86 7.34 -24.50 -11.44
CA PHE A 86 7.06 -23.16 -10.91
C PHE A 86 5.76 -23.11 -10.09
N ASN A 87 4.74 -23.90 -10.45
CA ASN A 87 3.53 -24.04 -9.65
C ASN A 87 3.81 -24.70 -8.28
N LEU A 88 4.75 -25.65 -8.23
CA LEU A 88 5.23 -26.22 -6.96
C LEU A 88 5.89 -25.14 -6.09
N LEU A 89 6.79 -24.34 -6.66
CA LEU A 89 7.43 -23.24 -5.92
C LEU A 89 6.42 -22.19 -5.45
N GLU A 90 5.46 -21.81 -6.30
CA GLU A 90 4.37 -20.89 -5.92
C GLU A 90 3.55 -21.45 -4.76
N THR A 91 3.15 -22.72 -4.85
CA THR A 91 2.38 -23.39 -3.77
C THR A 91 3.20 -23.46 -2.48
N ALA A 92 4.50 -23.70 -2.59
CA ALA A 92 5.38 -23.70 -1.43
C ALA A 92 5.49 -22.32 -0.76
N GLU A 93 5.58 -21.23 -1.54
CA GLU A 93 5.55 -19.85 -1.04
C GLU A 93 4.22 -19.51 -0.35
N VAL A 94 3.08 -19.92 -0.94
CA VAL A 94 1.75 -19.72 -0.36
C VAL A 94 1.60 -20.49 0.96
N VAL A 95 1.98 -21.76 1.00
CA VAL A 95 1.92 -22.59 2.21
C VAL A 95 2.89 -22.07 3.28
N ALA A 96 4.07 -21.57 2.89
CA ALA A 96 5.00 -20.96 3.82
C ALA A 96 4.43 -19.67 4.44
N LEU A 97 3.79 -18.81 3.64
CA LEU A 97 3.09 -17.63 4.15
C LEU A 97 1.95 -18.02 5.10
N GLU A 98 1.17 -19.05 4.76
CA GLU A 98 0.09 -19.53 5.62
C GLU A 98 0.61 -20.08 6.94
N ALA A 99 1.69 -20.87 6.91
CA ALA A 99 2.34 -21.41 8.10
C ALA A 99 2.93 -20.29 8.97
N TYR A 100 3.60 -19.32 8.36
CA TYR A 100 4.14 -18.15 9.05
C TYR A 100 3.02 -17.32 9.70
N ARG A 101 1.92 -17.08 8.98
CA ARG A 101 0.76 -16.39 9.55
C ARG A 101 0.17 -17.15 10.73
N ALA A 102 -0.06 -18.46 10.59
CA ALA A 102 -0.57 -19.27 11.69
C ALA A 102 0.35 -19.26 12.91
N TYR A 103 1.67 -19.26 12.70
CA TYR A 103 2.68 -19.12 13.76
C TYR A 103 2.57 -17.78 14.48
N GLN A 104 2.49 -16.68 13.73
CA GLN A 104 2.34 -15.32 14.28
C GLN A 104 1.00 -15.15 15.01
N ASP A 105 -0.08 -15.74 14.50
CA ASP A 105 -1.39 -15.66 15.13
C ASP A 105 -1.44 -16.39 16.48
N VAL A 106 -0.82 -17.57 16.59
CA VAL A 106 -0.71 -18.28 17.89
C VAL A 106 0.11 -17.46 18.88
N LEU A 107 1.25 -16.91 18.46
CA LEU A 107 2.08 -16.04 19.30
C LEU A 107 1.31 -14.81 19.80
N ALA A 108 0.65 -14.11 18.88
CA ALA A 108 -0.15 -12.94 19.20
C ALA A 108 -1.26 -13.29 20.19
N GLN A 109 -1.99 -14.37 19.92
CA GLN A 109 -3.14 -14.77 20.72
C GLN A 109 -2.74 -15.25 22.12
N ARG A 110 -1.61 -15.95 22.27
CA ARG A 110 -1.07 -16.29 23.61
C ARG A 110 -0.76 -15.05 24.43
N LYS A 111 -0.18 -14.01 23.81
CA LYS A 111 0.07 -12.74 24.50
C LYS A 111 -1.23 -11.99 24.83
N LEU A 112 -2.25 -12.05 23.97
CA LEU A 112 -3.57 -11.46 24.24
C LEU A 112 -4.27 -12.15 25.42
N VAL A 113 -4.21 -13.48 25.50
CA VAL A 113 -4.73 -14.24 26.65
C VAL A 113 -4.00 -13.84 27.93
N ALA A 114 -2.67 -13.77 27.91
CA ALA A 114 -1.88 -13.33 29.07
C ALA A 114 -2.26 -11.92 29.52
N LEU A 115 -2.43 -11.00 28.56
CA LEU A 115 -2.84 -9.62 28.81
C LEU A 115 -4.27 -9.52 29.37
N ALA A 116 -5.20 -10.34 28.86
CA ALA A 116 -6.58 -10.40 29.36
C ALA A 116 -6.66 -10.99 30.78
N GLN A 117 -5.83 -12.00 31.08
CA GLN A 117 -5.76 -12.61 32.40
C GLN A 117 -5.18 -11.63 33.43
N ASP A 118 -4.13 -10.87 33.07
CA ASP A 118 -3.57 -9.83 33.93
C ASP A 118 -4.63 -8.76 34.24
N ASN A 119 -5.33 -8.27 33.22
CA ASN A 119 -6.42 -7.30 33.37
C ASN A 119 -7.54 -7.83 34.30
N LEU A 120 -7.96 -9.09 34.13
CA LEU A 120 -8.95 -9.72 35.01
C LEU A 120 -8.46 -9.83 36.46
N ASN A 121 -7.19 -10.23 36.66
CA ASN A 121 -6.61 -10.33 37.99
C ASN A 121 -6.61 -8.97 38.70
N LYS A 122 -6.25 -7.88 37.99
CA LYS A 122 -6.31 -6.51 38.53
C LYS A 122 -7.72 -6.07 38.90
N HIS A 123 -8.71 -6.37 38.06
CA HIS A 123 -10.11 -6.11 38.37
C HIS A 123 -10.61 -6.89 39.60
N PHE A 124 -10.17 -8.15 39.76
CA PHE A 124 -10.50 -8.95 40.93
C PHE A 124 -9.84 -8.45 42.22
N GLU A 125 -8.57 -8.04 42.17
CA GLU A 125 -7.86 -7.44 43.31
C GLU A 125 -8.64 -6.22 43.84
N VAL A 126 -9.02 -5.34 42.93
CA VAL A 126 -9.83 -4.15 43.19
C VAL A 126 -11.21 -4.49 43.77
N TYR A 127 -11.92 -5.46 43.17
CA TYR A 127 -13.23 -5.89 43.65
C TYR A 127 -13.18 -6.35 45.11
N ARG A 128 -12.20 -7.19 45.49
CA ARG A 128 -12.05 -7.67 46.87
C ARG A 128 -11.80 -6.54 47.86
N GLN A 129 -11.03 -5.52 47.46
CA GLN A 129 -10.75 -4.37 48.31
C GLN A 129 -12.01 -3.53 48.58
N ILE A 130 -12.86 -3.32 47.57
CA ILE A 130 -14.13 -2.59 47.72
C ILE A 130 -15.18 -3.41 48.44
N GLU A 131 -15.26 -4.71 48.19
CA GLU A 131 -16.16 -5.60 48.90
C GLU A 131 -15.88 -5.55 50.42
N SER A 132 -14.61 -5.61 50.82
CA SER A 132 -14.21 -5.46 52.21
C SER A 132 -14.56 -4.08 52.77
N SER A 133 -14.34 -3.02 51.99
CA SER A 133 -14.63 -1.63 52.40
C SER A 133 -16.14 -1.35 52.50
N ALA A 134 -16.95 -1.96 51.64
CA ALA A 134 -18.40 -1.87 51.66
C ALA A 134 -19.00 -2.66 52.83
N LYS A 135 -18.46 -3.85 53.14
CA LYS A 135 -18.82 -4.62 54.35
C LYS A 135 -18.51 -3.86 55.64
N ALA A 136 -17.46 -3.04 55.63
CA ALA A 136 -17.12 -2.14 56.73
C ALA A 136 -17.96 -0.84 56.77
N GLY A 137 -18.88 -0.63 55.82
CA GLY A 137 -19.74 0.55 55.74
C GLY A 137 -19.06 1.83 55.21
N VAL A 138 -17.83 1.71 54.67
CA VAL A 138 -17.01 2.85 54.22
C VAL A 138 -17.22 3.15 52.73
N ALA A 139 -17.44 2.13 51.90
CA ALA A 139 -17.68 2.26 50.46
C ALA A 139 -19.18 2.15 50.11
N LYS A 140 -19.59 2.75 48.98
CA LYS A 140 -21.00 2.72 48.53
C LYS A 140 -21.31 1.39 47.86
N LEU A 141 -22.52 0.86 48.09
CA LEU A 141 -23.01 -0.35 47.39
C LEU A 141 -23.04 -0.19 45.86
N ALA A 142 -23.34 1.01 45.36
CA ALA A 142 -23.31 1.30 43.93
C ALA A 142 -21.92 1.11 43.29
N ASP A 143 -20.86 1.47 44.02
CA ASP A 143 -19.47 1.31 43.55
C ASP A 143 -19.10 -0.18 43.45
N LEU A 144 -19.60 -1.00 44.39
CA LEU A 144 -19.42 -2.46 44.37
C LEU A 144 -20.10 -3.10 43.15
N GLU A 145 -21.33 -2.71 42.83
CA GLU A 145 -22.06 -3.20 41.66
C GLU A 145 -21.36 -2.80 40.34
N GLN A 146 -20.87 -1.56 40.26
CA GLN A 146 -20.15 -1.10 39.08
C GLN A 146 -18.86 -1.89 38.84
N ILE A 147 -18.09 -2.18 39.90
CA ILE A 147 -16.87 -2.98 39.79
C ILE A 147 -17.19 -4.44 39.46
N SER A 148 -18.25 -5.01 40.04
CA SER A 148 -18.77 -6.35 39.68
C SER A 148 -19.05 -6.46 38.18
N GLY A 149 -19.66 -5.43 37.59
CA GLY A 149 -19.87 -5.34 36.15
C GLY A 149 -18.57 -5.35 35.34
N ARG A 150 -17.54 -4.62 35.79
CA ARG A 150 -16.22 -4.60 35.13
C ARG A 150 -15.47 -5.93 35.24
N VAL A 151 -15.53 -6.60 36.40
CA VAL A 151 -14.99 -7.96 36.58
C VAL A 151 -15.67 -8.92 35.61
N SER A 152 -16.99 -8.85 35.49
CA SER A 152 -17.76 -9.69 34.57
C SER A 152 -17.36 -9.47 33.11
N LEU A 153 -17.15 -8.20 32.71
CA LEU A 153 -16.63 -7.86 31.38
C LEU A 153 -15.21 -8.40 31.16
N ALA A 154 -14.30 -8.23 32.12
CA ALA A 154 -12.94 -8.75 32.03
C ALA A 154 -12.92 -10.29 31.94
N GLN A 155 -13.82 -10.97 32.66
CA GLN A 155 -13.97 -12.42 32.59
C GLN A 155 -14.48 -12.87 31.21
N SER A 156 -15.46 -12.16 30.64
CA SER A 156 -15.93 -12.39 29.27
C SER A 156 -14.80 -12.23 28.24
N ASN A 157 -13.92 -11.23 28.42
CA ASN A 157 -12.76 -11.03 27.56
C ASN A 157 -11.78 -12.21 27.62
N VAL A 158 -11.48 -12.74 28.82
CA VAL A 158 -10.61 -13.94 28.95
C VAL A 158 -11.21 -15.15 28.25
N ILE A 159 -12.52 -15.38 28.39
CA ILE A 159 -13.21 -16.48 27.69
C ILE A 159 -13.10 -16.31 26.17
N THR A 160 -13.34 -15.10 25.68
CA THR A 160 -13.24 -14.76 24.25
C THR A 160 -11.82 -15.01 23.73
N GLU A 161 -10.79 -14.49 24.40
CA GLU A 161 -9.40 -14.64 23.95
C GLU A 161 -8.91 -16.10 24.06
N THR A 162 -9.43 -16.88 25.01
CA THR A 162 -9.15 -18.32 25.13
C THR A 162 -9.81 -19.11 24.00
N SER A 163 -11.04 -18.76 23.61
CA SER A 163 -11.70 -19.33 22.43
C SER A 163 -10.93 -19.02 21.16
N ASN A 164 -10.51 -17.76 20.98
CA ASN A 164 -9.68 -17.37 19.84
C ASN A 164 -8.36 -18.13 19.81
N LEU A 165 -7.74 -18.40 20.97
CA LEU A 165 -6.52 -19.21 21.07
C LEU A 165 -6.73 -20.63 20.57
N HIS A 166 -7.87 -21.24 20.92
CA HIS A 166 -8.24 -22.55 20.41
C HIS A 166 -8.36 -22.56 18.88
N ASP A 167 -9.02 -21.55 18.30
CA ASP A 167 -9.23 -21.45 16.86
C ASP A 167 -7.91 -21.29 16.08
N VAL A 168 -7.04 -20.37 16.52
CA VAL A 168 -5.75 -20.15 15.85
C VAL A 168 -4.79 -21.34 16.04
N THR A 169 -4.86 -22.02 17.19
CA THR A 169 -4.10 -23.26 17.44
C THR A 169 -4.57 -24.39 16.54
N THR A 170 -5.89 -24.51 16.31
CA THR A 170 -6.46 -25.49 15.38
C THR A 170 -6.03 -25.20 13.95
N ARG A 171 -6.01 -23.92 13.53
CA ARG A 171 -5.47 -23.55 12.22
C ARG A 171 -3.99 -23.88 12.09
N TYR A 172 -3.18 -23.59 13.12
CA TYR A 172 -1.77 -23.96 13.15
C TYR A 172 -1.57 -25.48 12.97
N LEU A 173 -2.32 -26.28 13.73
CA LEU A 173 -2.28 -27.74 13.64
C LEU A 173 -2.65 -28.22 12.22
N ARG A 174 -3.65 -27.61 11.57
CA ARG A 174 -4.01 -27.96 10.18
C ARG A 174 -2.88 -27.69 9.19
N VAL A 175 -2.18 -26.56 9.33
CA VAL A 175 -1.19 -26.11 8.34
C VAL A 175 0.17 -26.77 8.55
N VAL A 176 0.62 -26.85 9.82
CA VAL A 176 1.92 -27.38 10.21
C VAL A 176 1.89 -28.89 10.45
N GLY A 177 0.74 -29.43 10.89
CA GLY A 177 0.55 -30.85 11.20
C GLY A 177 0.92 -31.24 12.63
N GLU A 178 1.45 -30.31 13.43
CA GLU A 178 1.88 -30.53 14.82
C GLU A 178 1.34 -29.39 15.71
N LEU A 179 1.19 -29.65 17.01
CA LEU A 179 0.78 -28.60 17.95
C LEU A 179 1.91 -27.57 18.13
N PRO A 180 1.59 -26.28 18.32
CA PRO A 180 2.60 -25.26 18.53
C PRO A 180 3.32 -25.51 19.86
N ALA A 181 4.66 -25.43 19.85
CA ALA A 181 5.49 -25.57 21.05
C ALA A 181 5.00 -24.65 22.18
N GLU A 182 5.13 -25.04 23.44
CA GLU A 182 4.70 -24.18 24.58
C GLU A 182 5.44 -22.85 24.59
N ASN A 183 6.75 -22.88 24.34
CA ASN A 183 7.59 -21.70 24.22
C ASN A 183 8.00 -21.48 22.76
N MET A 184 7.36 -20.49 22.14
CA MET A 184 7.65 -20.08 20.75
C MET A 184 8.52 -18.83 20.77
N SER A 185 9.56 -18.78 19.93
CA SER A 185 10.41 -17.60 19.75
C SER A 185 9.78 -16.62 18.76
N GLU A 186 9.99 -15.32 18.96
CA GLU A 186 9.60 -14.34 17.94
C GLU A 186 10.48 -14.51 16.70
N VAL A 187 9.84 -14.53 15.52
CA VAL A 187 10.54 -14.58 14.24
C VAL A 187 10.50 -13.18 13.64
N VAL A 188 11.68 -12.60 13.42
CA VAL A 188 11.84 -11.29 12.80
C VAL A 188 12.37 -11.47 11.40
N ILE A 189 11.63 -10.99 10.41
CA ILE A 189 12.12 -10.85 9.04
C ILE A 189 13.10 -9.68 9.03
N ALA A 190 14.39 -10.01 9.06
CA ALA A 190 15.49 -9.05 9.17
C ALA A 190 15.74 -8.27 7.87
N ASP A 191 15.42 -8.88 6.72
CA ASP A 191 15.61 -8.25 5.43
C ASP A 191 14.68 -7.03 5.27
N ALA A 192 15.28 -5.90 4.93
CA ALA A 192 14.53 -4.72 4.52
C ALA A 192 13.86 -5.03 3.18
N LEU A 193 12.55 -4.76 3.10
CA LEU A 193 11.88 -4.68 1.81
C LEU A 193 12.60 -3.63 0.94
N PRO A 194 12.60 -3.79 -0.41
CA PRO A 194 13.19 -2.80 -1.30
C PRO A 194 12.60 -1.41 -1.04
N GLY A 195 13.36 -0.34 -1.32
CA GLY A 195 13.00 1.02 -0.88
C GLY A 195 11.74 1.61 -1.50
N SER A 196 11.21 1.03 -2.59
CA SER A 196 9.95 1.46 -3.21
C SER A 196 9.14 0.29 -3.74
N VAL A 197 7.82 0.51 -3.90
CA VAL A 197 6.93 -0.49 -4.48
C VAL A 197 7.31 -0.81 -5.93
N SER A 198 7.69 0.20 -6.72
CA SER A 198 8.10 0.00 -8.11
C SER A 198 9.39 -0.83 -8.22
N GLN A 199 10.34 -0.63 -7.31
CA GLN A 199 11.54 -1.48 -7.23
C GLN A 199 11.17 -2.91 -6.83
N THR A 200 10.29 -3.07 -5.85
CA THR A 200 9.77 -4.37 -5.40
C THR A 200 9.09 -5.13 -6.54
N LEU A 201 8.24 -4.46 -7.34
CA LEU A 201 7.56 -5.04 -8.50
C LEU A 201 8.55 -5.48 -9.59
N ARG A 202 9.53 -4.63 -9.93
CA ARG A 202 10.56 -4.98 -10.93
C ARG A 202 11.36 -6.21 -10.53
N GLN A 203 11.70 -6.34 -9.25
CA GLN A 203 12.36 -7.53 -8.73
C GLN A 203 11.42 -8.74 -8.77
N ALA A 204 10.16 -8.58 -8.32
CA ALA A 204 9.17 -9.65 -8.33
C ALA A 204 8.97 -10.27 -9.72
N TYR A 205 8.89 -9.49 -10.80
CA TYR A 205 8.72 -10.05 -12.14
C TYR A 205 9.92 -10.86 -12.65
N GLN A 206 11.09 -10.69 -12.04
CA GLN A 206 12.28 -11.48 -12.38
C GLN A 206 12.34 -12.81 -11.64
N VAL A 207 11.75 -12.91 -10.44
CA VAL A 207 11.88 -14.08 -9.56
C VAL A 207 10.58 -14.84 -9.31
N SER A 208 9.41 -14.19 -9.47
CA SER A 208 8.11 -14.75 -9.10
C SER A 208 7.80 -16.05 -9.86
N PRO A 209 7.58 -17.18 -9.13
CA PRO A 209 7.25 -18.45 -9.75
C PRO A 209 5.98 -18.40 -10.60
N ALA A 210 4.93 -17.74 -10.11
CA ALA A 210 3.65 -17.60 -10.83
C ALA A 210 3.83 -16.97 -12.22
N TYR A 211 4.67 -15.93 -12.30
CA TYR A 211 4.96 -15.26 -13.56
C TYR A 211 5.78 -16.13 -14.51
N HIS A 212 6.80 -16.82 -14.00
CA HIS A 212 7.60 -17.76 -14.79
C HIS A 212 6.78 -18.96 -15.28
N ALA A 213 5.84 -19.47 -14.47
CA ALA A 213 4.90 -20.51 -14.89
C ALA A 213 4.08 -20.04 -16.09
N ALA A 214 3.53 -18.82 -16.05
CA ALA A 214 2.75 -18.26 -17.15
C ALA A 214 3.58 -18.11 -18.44
N LEU A 215 4.83 -17.65 -18.35
CA LEU A 215 5.73 -17.56 -19.50
C LEU A 215 6.07 -18.92 -20.12
N ARG A 216 6.30 -19.95 -19.29
CA ARG A 216 6.52 -21.32 -19.76
C ARG A 216 5.27 -21.91 -20.39
N ASN A 217 4.09 -21.54 -19.90
CA ASN A 217 2.82 -21.95 -20.48
C ASN A 217 2.64 -21.38 -21.91
N ILE A 218 3.02 -20.12 -22.15
CA ILE A 218 3.06 -19.54 -23.50
C ILE A 218 3.99 -20.36 -24.41
N LYS A 219 5.19 -20.71 -23.94
CA LYS A 219 6.11 -21.55 -24.71
C LYS A 219 5.56 -22.95 -24.98
N ALA A 220 4.87 -23.56 -24.02
CA ALA A 220 4.19 -24.84 -24.22
C ALA A 220 3.10 -24.73 -25.30
N ALA A 221 2.28 -23.67 -25.27
CA ALA A 221 1.25 -23.40 -26.28
C ALA A 221 1.85 -23.13 -27.69
N GLU A 222 2.95 -22.38 -27.78
CA GLU A 222 3.68 -22.16 -29.04
C GLU A 222 4.15 -23.49 -29.66
N PHE A 223 4.68 -24.41 -28.84
CA PHE A 223 5.10 -25.73 -29.31
C PHE A 223 3.91 -26.64 -29.64
N ALA A 224 2.77 -26.52 -28.94
CA ALA A 224 1.54 -27.22 -29.30
C ALA A 224 1.04 -26.80 -30.70
N ALA A 225 1.07 -25.50 -31.03
CA ALA A 225 0.75 -25.04 -32.38
C ALA A 225 1.74 -25.56 -33.43
N LYS A 226 3.03 -25.71 -33.10
CA LYS A 226 4.03 -26.33 -33.98
C LYS A 226 3.77 -27.83 -34.20
N THR A 227 3.27 -28.54 -33.20
CA THR A 227 2.79 -29.94 -33.34
C THR A 227 1.64 -30.00 -34.35
N GLU A 228 0.67 -29.08 -34.29
CA GLU A 228 -0.44 -29.06 -35.26
C GLU A 228 0.02 -28.67 -36.68
N LYS A 229 1.02 -27.78 -36.80
CA LYS A 229 1.64 -27.47 -38.11
C LYS A 229 2.29 -28.69 -38.77
N ALA A 230 2.72 -29.68 -37.99
CA ALA A 230 3.34 -30.88 -38.55
C ALA A 230 2.35 -31.74 -39.34
N ASN A 231 1.04 -31.62 -39.08
CA ASN A 231 -0.01 -32.35 -39.82
C ASN A 231 -0.07 -31.97 -41.32
N PHE A 232 0.52 -30.82 -41.69
CA PHE A 232 0.63 -30.32 -43.07
C PHE A 232 1.95 -30.73 -43.77
N LYS A 233 2.72 -31.62 -43.16
CA LYS A 233 4.00 -32.12 -43.68
C LYS A 233 3.94 -33.64 -43.87
N PRO A 234 4.77 -34.22 -44.75
CA PRO A 234 4.84 -35.68 -44.87
C PRO A 234 5.42 -36.30 -43.59
N SER A 235 5.00 -37.53 -43.33
CA SER A 235 5.67 -38.44 -42.39
C SER A 235 6.37 -39.55 -43.15
N VAL A 236 7.51 -39.99 -42.63
CA VAL A 236 8.39 -41.02 -43.19
C VAL A 236 8.72 -42.00 -42.07
N ASN A 237 8.33 -43.26 -42.25
CA ASN A 237 8.56 -44.33 -41.28
C ASN A 237 9.35 -45.46 -41.93
N LEU A 238 10.29 -46.04 -41.18
CA LEU A 238 10.83 -47.36 -41.47
C LEU A 238 9.86 -48.38 -40.89
N VAL A 239 9.32 -49.25 -41.74
CA VAL A 239 8.39 -50.31 -41.35
C VAL A 239 9.02 -51.67 -41.63
N GLY A 240 8.93 -52.56 -40.66
CA GLY A 240 9.32 -53.95 -40.78
C GLY A 240 8.20 -54.85 -40.29
N SER A 241 8.01 -56.01 -40.89
CA SER A 241 7.13 -57.03 -40.33
C SER A 241 7.66 -58.42 -40.61
N TYR A 242 7.42 -59.32 -39.67
CA TYR A 242 7.69 -60.74 -39.80
C TYR A 242 6.50 -61.50 -39.26
N GLY A 243 5.94 -62.41 -40.03
CA GLY A 243 4.75 -63.13 -39.59
C GLY A 243 4.62 -64.52 -40.20
N TYR A 244 3.92 -65.35 -39.46
CA TYR A 244 3.43 -66.65 -39.88
C TYR A 244 1.93 -66.53 -40.14
N GLN A 245 1.45 -67.14 -41.21
CA GLN A 245 0.03 -67.33 -41.45
C GLN A 245 -0.20 -68.75 -41.93
N ASN A 246 -1.28 -69.36 -41.44
CA ASN A 246 -1.85 -70.52 -42.10
C ASN A 246 -3.20 -70.15 -42.68
N TYR A 247 -3.51 -70.75 -43.81
CA TYR A 247 -4.84 -70.68 -44.38
C TYR A 247 -5.22 -72.04 -44.95
N SER A 248 -6.48 -72.39 -44.77
CA SER A 248 -7.11 -73.54 -45.40
C SER A 248 -7.73 -73.08 -46.72
N ASP A 249 -7.34 -73.76 -47.79
CA ASP A 249 -7.83 -73.54 -49.14
C ASP A 249 -8.18 -74.90 -49.75
N ILE A 250 -9.44 -75.10 -50.15
CA ILE A 250 -9.98 -76.38 -50.68
C ILE A 250 -9.75 -77.56 -49.69
N GLY A 251 -9.67 -77.28 -48.38
CA GLY A 251 -9.37 -78.28 -47.35
C GLY A 251 -7.90 -78.70 -47.27
N LEU A 252 -7.00 -78.03 -47.99
CA LEU A 252 -5.55 -78.15 -47.84
C LEU A 252 -5.03 -77.02 -46.98
N ARG A 253 -4.30 -77.36 -45.92
CA ARG A 253 -3.65 -76.39 -45.04
C ARG A 253 -2.31 -75.98 -45.64
N THR A 254 -2.14 -74.68 -45.87
CA THR A 254 -0.88 -74.08 -46.29
C THR A 254 -0.32 -73.24 -45.14
N ASP A 255 0.98 -73.36 -44.90
CA ASP A 255 1.72 -72.63 -43.88
C ASP A 255 2.74 -71.71 -44.57
N GLU A 256 2.68 -70.41 -44.30
CA GLU A 256 3.57 -69.41 -44.91
C GLU A 256 4.25 -68.54 -43.85
N ASN A 257 5.52 -68.22 -44.10
CA ASN A 257 6.25 -67.20 -43.35
C ASN A 257 6.61 -66.06 -44.29
N GLU A 258 6.42 -64.82 -43.83
CA GLU A 258 6.69 -63.63 -44.62
C GLU A 258 7.48 -62.60 -43.81
N ALA A 259 8.52 -62.02 -44.43
CA ALA A 259 9.29 -60.90 -43.91
C ALA A 259 9.19 -59.72 -44.89
N ARG A 260 8.87 -58.52 -44.39
CA ARG A 260 8.85 -57.27 -45.17
C ARG A 260 9.64 -56.20 -44.45
N VAL A 261 10.41 -55.41 -45.21
CA VAL A 261 11.06 -54.19 -44.72
C VAL A 261 10.89 -53.13 -45.80
N GLY A 262 10.47 -51.93 -45.41
CA GLY A 262 10.23 -50.84 -46.34
C GLY A 262 10.24 -49.47 -45.67
N ILE A 263 10.27 -48.44 -46.50
CA ILE A 263 10.07 -47.05 -46.07
C ILE A 263 8.68 -46.63 -46.52
N GLU A 264 7.84 -46.21 -45.58
CA GLU A 264 6.51 -45.69 -45.85
C GLU A 264 6.52 -44.17 -45.76
N ILE A 265 6.06 -43.50 -46.83
CA ILE A 265 5.87 -42.06 -46.86
C ILE A 265 4.37 -41.78 -46.90
N LYS A 266 3.85 -41.10 -45.89
CA LYS A 266 2.45 -40.69 -45.79
C LYS A 266 2.34 -39.18 -45.83
N TYR A 267 1.60 -38.67 -46.82
CA TYR A 267 1.28 -37.24 -46.95
C TYR A 267 -0.23 -37.05 -46.97
N ASN A 268 -0.73 -36.20 -46.08
CA ASN A 268 -2.14 -35.85 -45.99
C ASN A 268 -2.40 -34.59 -46.83
N PHE A 269 -3.06 -34.75 -47.98
CA PHE A 269 -3.44 -33.61 -48.84
C PHE A 269 -4.66 -32.85 -48.32
N TYR A 270 -5.61 -33.56 -47.68
CA TYR A 270 -6.85 -32.97 -47.18
C TYR A 270 -7.53 -33.89 -46.15
N ASN A 271 -7.82 -33.33 -44.97
CA ASN A 271 -8.46 -34.04 -43.86
C ASN A 271 -9.79 -33.40 -43.47
N GLY A 272 -10.63 -33.07 -44.46
CA GLY A 272 -11.96 -32.49 -44.22
C GLY A 272 -11.94 -31.14 -43.46
N GLY A 273 -10.87 -30.35 -43.62
CA GLY A 273 -10.70 -29.07 -42.90
C GLY A 273 -10.25 -29.18 -41.43
N ARG A 274 -10.12 -30.39 -40.88
CA ARG A 274 -9.74 -30.63 -39.46
C ARG A 274 -8.41 -29.98 -39.09
N ASP A 275 -7.40 -30.13 -39.93
CA ASP A 275 -6.04 -29.65 -39.62
C ASP A 275 -6.00 -28.11 -39.59
N SER A 276 -6.80 -27.45 -40.43
CA SER A 276 -6.93 -25.99 -40.43
C SER A 276 -7.65 -25.50 -39.16
N ALA A 277 -8.74 -26.16 -38.77
CA ALA A 277 -9.49 -25.81 -37.57
C ALA A 277 -8.67 -26.02 -36.28
N THR A 278 -7.95 -27.15 -36.18
CA THR A 278 -7.07 -27.45 -35.03
C THR A 278 -5.88 -26.50 -34.94
N LEU A 279 -5.28 -26.11 -36.06
CA LEU A 279 -4.23 -25.09 -36.08
C LEU A 279 -4.74 -23.71 -35.64
N LYS A 280 -5.93 -23.30 -36.12
CA LYS A 280 -6.58 -22.05 -35.68
C LYS A 280 -6.88 -22.08 -34.17
N ARG A 281 -7.42 -23.19 -33.65
CA ARG A 281 -7.62 -23.40 -32.20
C ARG A 281 -6.30 -23.22 -31.43
N ALA A 282 -5.22 -23.84 -31.88
CA ALA A 282 -3.93 -23.75 -31.21
C ALA A 282 -3.36 -22.32 -31.18
N TYR A 283 -3.61 -21.50 -32.20
CA TYR A 283 -3.26 -20.08 -32.16
C TYR A 283 -4.10 -19.28 -31.15
N SER A 284 -5.40 -19.56 -31.06
CA SER A 284 -6.25 -18.95 -30.03
C SER A 284 -5.81 -19.35 -28.61
N GLU A 285 -5.31 -20.57 -28.42
CA GLU A 285 -4.74 -21.02 -27.13
C GLU A 285 -3.44 -20.30 -26.76
N ILE A 286 -2.64 -19.87 -27.74
CA ILE A 286 -1.48 -18.99 -27.48
C ILE A 286 -1.94 -17.64 -26.96
N ASN A 287 -2.96 -17.03 -27.57
CA ASN A 287 -3.52 -15.76 -27.09
C ASN A 287 -4.10 -15.94 -25.67
N LEU A 288 -4.82 -17.04 -25.40
CA LEU A 288 -5.29 -17.36 -24.05
C LEU A 288 -4.13 -17.44 -23.04
N ALA A 289 -3.02 -18.09 -23.40
CA ALA A 289 -1.86 -18.16 -22.53
C ALA A 289 -1.22 -16.78 -22.26
N GLN A 290 -1.29 -15.85 -23.23
CA GLN A 290 -0.85 -14.47 -23.05
C GLN A 290 -1.76 -13.71 -22.08
N GLU A 291 -3.08 -13.84 -22.21
CA GLU A 291 -4.04 -13.22 -21.28
C GLU A 291 -3.85 -13.75 -19.84
N LEU A 292 -3.58 -15.05 -19.67
CA LEU A 292 -3.30 -15.64 -18.36
C LEU A 292 -1.99 -15.13 -17.74
N ARG A 293 -0.97 -14.84 -18.56
CA ARG A 293 0.25 -14.16 -18.10
C ARG A 293 -0.06 -12.74 -17.62
N ASP A 294 -0.90 -12.02 -18.37
CA ASP A 294 -1.26 -10.65 -18.00
C ASP A 294 -2.09 -10.64 -16.70
N GLN A 295 -2.98 -11.61 -16.53
CA GLN A 295 -3.69 -11.83 -15.27
C GLN A 295 -2.72 -12.14 -14.10
N ALA A 296 -1.72 -13.00 -14.32
CA ALA A 296 -0.70 -13.28 -13.30
C ALA A 296 0.07 -12.00 -12.91
N CYS A 297 0.47 -11.20 -13.89
CA CYS A 297 1.07 -9.88 -13.69
C CYS A 297 0.18 -8.96 -12.83
N LEU A 298 -1.12 -8.85 -13.16
CA LEU A 298 -2.08 -8.04 -12.41
C LEU A 298 -2.22 -8.50 -10.95
N ASN A 299 -2.33 -9.82 -10.72
CA ASN A 299 -2.49 -10.39 -9.39
C ASN A 299 -1.25 -10.18 -8.51
N ILE A 300 -0.05 -10.39 -9.07
CA ILE A 300 1.23 -10.12 -8.40
C ILE A 300 1.30 -8.64 -8.02
N ARG A 301 1.01 -7.75 -8.97
CA ARG A 301 1.05 -6.31 -8.75
C ARG A 301 0.11 -5.87 -7.63
N GLN A 302 -1.15 -6.31 -7.67
CA GLN A 302 -2.13 -6.00 -6.62
C GLN A 302 -1.66 -6.49 -5.25
N THR A 303 -1.18 -7.73 -5.17
CA THR A 303 -0.75 -8.34 -3.90
C THR A 303 0.44 -7.59 -3.30
N ILE A 304 1.43 -7.26 -4.12
CA ILE A 304 2.63 -6.53 -3.68
C ILE A 304 2.28 -5.10 -3.30
N GLN A 305 1.50 -4.38 -4.11
CA GLN A 305 1.10 -3.00 -3.80
C GLN A 305 0.37 -2.90 -2.46
N ILE A 306 -0.62 -3.77 -2.21
CA ILE A 306 -1.37 -3.77 -0.96
C ILE A 306 -0.45 -4.11 0.22
N SER A 307 0.27 -5.24 0.15
CA SER A 307 1.10 -5.70 1.28
C SER A 307 2.28 -4.78 1.59
N TYR A 308 2.87 -4.14 0.58
CA TYR A 308 3.94 -3.17 0.74
C TYR A 308 3.43 -1.88 1.38
N ASN A 309 2.28 -1.37 0.92
CA ASN A 309 1.64 -0.21 1.54
C ASN A 309 1.21 -0.50 2.99
N ASP A 310 0.61 -1.65 3.26
CA ASP A 310 0.25 -2.08 4.62
C ASP A 310 1.48 -2.09 5.53
N SER A 311 2.62 -2.61 5.03
CA SER A 311 3.89 -2.63 5.76
C SER A 311 4.37 -1.22 6.10
N ASN A 312 4.35 -0.29 5.15
CA ASN A 312 4.76 1.10 5.38
C ASN A 312 3.84 1.80 6.38
N LYS A 313 2.52 1.63 6.25
CA LYS A 313 1.56 2.25 7.18
C LYS A 313 1.65 1.70 8.59
N LEU A 314 1.91 0.40 8.75
CA LEU A 314 2.16 -0.18 10.06
C LEU A 314 3.50 0.28 10.66
N LEU A 315 4.53 0.50 9.84
CA LEU A 315 5.80 1.10 10.29
C LEU A 315 5.61 2.53 10.80
N GLU A 316 4.80 3.34 10.12
CA GLU A 316 4.43 4.70 10.56
C GLU A 316 3.58 4.69 11.83
N GLN A 317 2.65 3.73 11.97
CA GLN A 317 1.69 3.66 13.07
C GLN A 317 2.28 3.11 14.39
N LEU A 318 3.21 2.16 14.31
CA LEU A 318 3.81 1.51 15.47
C LEU A 318 4.40 2.45 16.54
N PRO A 319 5.20 3.49 16.20
CA PRO A 319 5.71 4.41 17.21
C PRO A 319 4.59 5.18 17.92
N LEU A 320 3.51 5.55 17.21
CA LEU A 320 2.36 6.26 17.79
C LEU A 320 1.59 5.34 18.76
N LEU A 321 1.34 4.10 18.37
CA LEU A 321 0.69 3.11 19.24
C LEU A 321 1.53 2.76 20.47
N ASN A 322 2.85 2.62 20.29
CA ASN A 322 3.75 2.37 21.41
C ASN A 322 3.79 3.57 22.37
N GLN A 323 3.79 4.80 21.84
CA GLN A 323 3.73 6.01 22.66
C GLN A 323 2.42 6.09 23.45
N HIS A 324 1.29 5.74 22.83
CA HIS A 324 0.00 5.65 23.52
C HIS A 324 0.06 4.61 24.65
N ARG A 325 0.54 3.39 24.35
CA ARG A 325 0.71 2.32 25.34
C ARG A 325 1.58 2.73 26.52
N LEU A 326 2.76 3.33 26.26
CA LEU A 326 3.69 3.79 27.30
C LEU A 326 3.12 4.93 28.13
N SER A 327 2.33 5.82 27.53
CA SER A 327 1.67 6.91 28.26
C SER A 327 0.56 6.37 29.16
N SER A 328 -0.28 5.45 28.66
CA SER A 328 -1.32 4.79 29.45
C SER A 328 -0.75 3.98 30.61
N ASP A 329 0.42 3.34 30.43
CA ASP A 329 1.12 2.63 31.51
C ASP A 329 1.57 3.56 32.64
N LYS A 330 2.11 4.74 32.29
CA LYS A 330 2.48 5.77 33.27
C LYS A 330 1.28 6.29 34.04
N VAL A 331 0.17 6.58 33.35
CA VAL A 331 -1.08 7.05 33.97
C VAL A 331 -1.61 6.01 34.95
N ARG A 332 -1.69 4.76 34.53
CA ARG A 332 -2.12 3.63 35.37
C ARG A 332 -1.28 3.48 36.62
N THR A 333 0.05 3.53 36.49
CA THR A 333 0.97 3.46 37.62
C THR A 333 0.77 4.64 38.58
N ALA A 334 0.64 5.86 38.05
CA ALA A 334 0.43 7.07 38.86
C ALA A 334 -0.93 7.04 39.59
N TYR A 335 -2.00 6.61 38.92
CA TYR A 335 -3.33 6.50 39.51
C TYR A 335 -3.37 5.44 40.60
N LYS A 336 -2.68 4.31 40.41
CA LYS A 336 -2.53 3.30 41.46
C LYS A 336 -1.83 3.87 42.70
N GLN A 337 -0.74 4.61 42.53
CA GLN A 337 -0.03 5.26 43.64
C GLN A 337 -0.89 6.30 44.37
N GLN A 338 -1.64 7.12 43.62
CA GLN A 338 -2.55 8.12 44.21
C GLN A 338 -3.73 7.47 44.94
N PHE A 339 -4.25 6.36 44.44
CA PHE A 339 -5.27 5.57 45.12
C PHE A 339 -4.74 4.99 46.45
N ASP A 340 -3.50 4.49 46.47
CA ASP A 340 -2.88 3.92 47.67
C ASP A 340 -2.72 4.94 48.81
N ILE A 341 -2.66 6.24 48.50
CA ILE A 341 -2.65 7.36 49.46
C ILE A 341 -4.02 8.04 49.62
N GLY A 342 -5.09 7.47 49.05
CA GLY A 342 -6.46 7.95 49.19
C GLY A 342 -6.82 9.21 48.38
N GLN A 343 -6.01 9.60 47.40
CA GLN A 343 -6.20 10.82 46.60
C GLN A 343 -6.93 10.60 45.26
N ARG A 344 -7.15 9.33 44.86
CA ARG A 344 -7.82 8.98 43.60
C ARG A 344 -8.89 7.93 43.83
N SER A 345 -9.92 7.88 42.97
CA SER A 345 -10.94 6.84 43.05
C SER A 345 -10.42 5.53 42.46
N LEU A 346 -10.95 4.41 42.96
CA LEU A 346 -10.62 3.09 42.40
C LEU A 346 -11.20 2.87 41.01
N LEU A 347 -12.28 3.58 40.68
CA LEU A 347 -12.86 3.60 39.34
C LEU A 347 -11.86 4.14 38.32
N ASP A 348 -11.16 5.23 38.65
CA ASP A 348 -10.10 5.78 37.79
C ASP A 348 -8.95 4.79 37.58
N VAL A 349 -8.58 4.02 38.61
CA VAL A 349 -7.56 2.97 38.49
C VAL A 349 -8.03 1.92 37.48
N LEU A 350 -9.26 1.42 37.62
CA LEU A 350 -9.82 0.43 36.68
C LEU A 350 -9.95 0.95 35.25
N ASP A 351 -10.32 2.22 35.09
CA ASP A 351 -10.36 2.86 33.77
C ASP A 351 -8.97 2.96 33.14
N SER A 352 -7.96 3.33 33.93
CA SER A 352 -6.58 3.36 33.46
C SER A 352 -6.00 1.97 33.13
N GLU A 353 -6.39 0.92 33.88
CA GLU A 353 -6.03 -0.48 33.57
C GLU A 353 -6.67 -0.91 32.24
N ASN A 354 -7.95 -0.62 32.03
CA ASN A 354 -8.63 -0.94 30.77
C ASN A 354 -8.04 -0.15 29.59
N GLU A 355 -7.69 1.12 29.77
CA GLU A 355 -7.05 1.93 28.71
C GLU A 355 -5.67 1.36 28.33
N TYR A 356 -4.85 0.99 29.32
CA TYR A 356 -3.58 0.30 29.07
C TYR A 356 -3.78 -1.05 28.37
N PHE A 357 -4.80 -1.81 28.76
CA PHE A 357 -5.18 -3.07 28.11
C PHE A 357 -5.52 -2.85 26.63
N GLN A 358 -6.39 -1.90 26.30
CA GLN A 358 -6.75 -1.60 24.91
C GLN A 358 -5.55 -1.08 24.09
N ALA A 359 -4.75 -0.17 24.65
CA ALA A 359 -3.55 0.35 24.00
C ALA A 359 -2.52 -0.76 23.73
N SER A 360 -2.34 -1.68 24.68
CA SER A 360 -1.46 -2.84 24.53
C SER A 360 -1.95 -3.81 23.46
N ARG A 361 -3.26 -4.07 23.39
CA ARG A 361 -3.86 -4.89 22.32
C ARG A 361 -3.63 -4.27 20.95
N ALA A 362 -3.87 -2.97 20.79
CA ALA A 362 -3.68 -2.27 19.53
C ALA A 362 -2.23 -2.29 19.04
N TYR A 363 -1.27 -2.01 19.94
CA TYR A 363 0.17 -2.09 19.62
C TYR A 363 0.59 -3.51 19.21
N LEU A 364 0.13 -4.52 19.96
CA LEU A 364 0.46 -5.91 19.69
C LEU A 364 -0.12 -6.36 18.34
N ALA A 365 -1.39 -6.06 18.08
CA ALA A 365 -2.03 -6.35 16.79
C ALA A 365 -1.27 -5.70 15.62
N ALA A 366 -0.85 -4.44 15.74
CA ALA A 366 -0.07 -3.75 14.70
C ALA A 366 1.31 -4.40 14.48
N SER A 367 2.01 -4.79 15.56
CA SER A 367 3.34 -5.41 15.48
C SER A 367 3.32 -6.75 14.74
N PHE A 368 2.34 -7.61 15.04
CA PHE A 368 2.17 -8.89 14.36
C PHE A 368 1.67 -8.70 12.92
N SER A 369 0.77 -7.74 12.70
CA SER A 369 0.30 -7.39 11.34
C SER A 369 1.44 -6.92 10.45
N LEU A 370 2.40 -6.13 10.97
CA LEU A 370 3.57 -5.71 10.21
C LEU A 370 4.41 -6.91 9.77
N SER A 371 4.61 -7.85 10.70
CA SER A 371 5.40 -9.06 10.44
C SER A 371 4.76 -9.91 9.34
N VAL A 372 3.42 -10.04 9.35
CA VAL A 372 2.65 -10.76 8.31
C VAL A 372 2.61 -9.98 6.99
N ALA A 373 2.50 -8.65 7.02
CA ALA A 373 2.51 -7.81 5.81
C ALA A 373 3.84 -7.93 5.06
N LYS A 374 4.98 -7.87 5.78
CA LYS A 374 6.31 -8.12 5.20
C LYS A 374 6.42 -9.51 4.57
N ALA A 375 5.98 -10.55 5.30
CA ALA A 375 5.99 -11.91 4.77
C ALA A 375 5.13 -12.06 3.51
N ARG A 376 3.97 -11.39 3.48
CA ARG A 376 3.07 -11.38 2.31
C ARG A 376 3.71 -10.70 1.11
N THR A 377 4.45 -9.61 1.30
CA THR A 377 5.21 -8.97 0.22
C THR A 377 6.28 -9.90 -0.33
N LEU A 378 7.08 -10.53 0.52
CA LEU A 378 8.13 -11.47 0.12
C LEU A 378 7.57 -12.72 -0.59
N ALA A 379 6.42 -13.24 -0.14
CA ALA A 379 5.73 -14.36 -0.79
C ALA A 379 5.19 -13.97 -2.17
N GLY A 380 4.65 -12.75 -2.31
CA GLY A 380 4.23 -12.20 -3.60
C GLY A 380 5.40 -12.04 -4.58
N MET A 381 6.59 -11.74 -4.07
CA MET A 381 7.83 -11.75 -4.86
C MET A 381 8.31 -13.17 -5.20
N GLY A 382 7.93 -14.17 -4.41
CA GLY A 382 8.44 -15.55 -4.50
C GLY A 382 9.81 -15.73 -3.85
N THR A 383 10.06 -15.03 -2.75
CA THR A 383 11.35 -15.02 -2.03
C THR A 383 11.21 -15.35 -0.55
N LEU A 384 9.99 -15.57 -0.02
CA LEU A 384 9.76 -15.78 1.40
C LEU A 384 10.49 -17.03 1.89
N LEU A 385 10.47 -18.12 1.11
CA LEU A 385 11.16 -19.36 1.48
C LEU A 385 12.66 -19.11 1.67
N SER A 386 13.28 -18.40 0.72
CA SER A 386 14.71 -18.08 0.78
C SER A 386 15.05 -17.17 1.96
N THR A 387 14.22 -16.17 2.25
CA THR A 387 14.41 -15.27 3.41
C THR A 387 14.25 -15.99 4.74
N LEU A 388 13.34 -16.96 4.82
CA LEU A 388 13.17 -17.79 6.01
C LEU A 388 14.24 -18.89 6.14
N GLY A 389 15.15 -19.01 5.16
CA GLY A 389 16.16 -20.08 5.13
C GLY A 389 15.55 -21.47 4.93
N LEU A 390 14.36 -21.54 4.33
CA LEU A 390 13.64 -22.78 4.07
C LEU A 390 13.97 -23.27 2.67
N THR A 391 14.91 -24.21 2.56
CA THR A 391 15.23 -24.91 1.31
C THR A 391 14.78 -26.36 1.37
N SER A 392 14.55 -26.97 0.21
CA SER A 392 14.27 -28.40 0.07
C SER A 392 15.36 -29.04 -0.76
N ASP A 393 16.12 -29.97 -0.17
CA ASP A 393 17.18 -30.71 -0.88
C ASP A 393 16.59 -31.70 -1.90
N SER A 394 15.30 -32.00 -1.80
CA SER A 394 14.61 -32.93 -2.70
C SER A 394 14.21 -32.31 -4.04
N TRP A 395 14.25 -30.98 -4.17
CA TRP A 395 13.81 -30.27 -5.37
C TRP A 395 14.98 -29.97 -6.30
N PRO A 396 14.88 -30.30 -7.60
CA PRO A 396 15.95 -30.03 -8.55
C PRO A 396 16.08 -28.53 -8.83
N SER A 397 17.30 -28.09 -9.10
CA SER A 397 17.58 -26.73 -9.57
C SER A 397 17.15 -26.51 -11.02
N LEU A 398 16.90 -25.26 -11.40
CA LEU A 398 16.60 -24.90 -12.80
C LEU A 398 17.70 -25.31 -13.77
N THR A 399 18.95 -25.33 -13.31
CA THR A 399 20.12 -25.77 -14.09
C THR A 399 20.05 -27.28 -14.36
N GLU A 400 19.70 -28.09 -13.36
CA GLU A 400 19.51 -29.54 -13.51
C GLU A 400 18.34 -29.89 -14.44
N LEU A 401 17.31 -29.04 -14.48
CA LEU A 401 16.19 -29.17 -15.42
C LEU A 401 16.51 -28.68 -16.85
N GLY A 402 17.71 -28.13 -17.09
CA GLY A 402 18.11 -27.61 -18.40
C GLY A 402 17.25 -26.43 -18.88
N ALA A 403 16.70 -25.65 -17.94
CA ALA A 403 15.80 -24.54 -18.25
C ALA A 403 16.58 -23.33 -18.79
N GLU A 404 16.29 -22.92 -20.02
CA GLU A 404 16.85 -21.67 -20.60
C GLU A 404 16.33 -20.45 -19.83
N LYS A 405 17.20 -19.53 -19.42
CA LYS A 405 16.78 -18.31 -18.71
C LYS A 405 15.89 -17.45 -19.61
N LEU A 406 14.67 -17.16 -19.17
CA LEU A 406 13.79 -16.20 -19.84
C LEU A 406 14.09 -14.80 -19.30
N SER A 407 14.62 -13.92 -20.16
CA SER A 407 14.73 -12.50 -19.84
C SER A 407 13.38 -11.85 -20.12
N VAL A 408 12.81 -11.24 -19.09
CA VAL A 408 11.57 -10.46 -19.20
C VAL A 408 11.98 -9.00 -19.11
N ASP A 409 11.55 -8.20 -20.07
CA ASP A 409 11.54 -6.75 -19.91
C ASP A 409 10.27 -6.37 -19.12
N PRO A 410 10.42 -5.96 -17.84
CA PRO A 410 9.28 -5.63 -16.99
C PRO A 410 8.46 -4.46 -17.55
N ASP A 411 9.11 -3.51 -18.20
CA ASP A 411 8.46 -2.25 -18.59
C ASP A 411 7.49 -2.44 -19.76
N THR A 412 7.73 -3.44 -20.61
CA THR A 412 6.86 -3.77 -21.73
C THR A 412 5.84 -4.87 -21.42
N ALA A 413 6.19 -5.85 -20.59
CA ALA A 413 5.32 -6.99 -20.32
C ALA A 413 4.46 -6.83 -19.05
N CYS A 414 4.90 -6.05 -18.06
CA CYS A 414 4.17 -5.87 -16.81
C CYS A 414 4.57 -4.54 -16.10
N PRO A 415 3.94 -3.41 -16.45
CA PRO A 415 4.38 -2.10 -15.96
C PRO A 415 4.26 -1.98 -14.43
N ALA A 416 5.35 -1.56 -13.81
CA ALA A 416 5.49 -1.33 -12.38
C ALA A 416 4.89 0.02 -11.96
N ILE A 417 3.57 0.13 -12.08
CA ILE A 417 2.81 1.33 -11.68
C ILE A 417 2.75 1.42 -10.15
N ASP A 418 2.98 2.60 -9.59
CA ASP A 418 2.73 2.90 -8.18
C ASP A 418 1.39 3.62 -8.03
N VAL A 419 0.48 3.04 -7.24
CA VAL A 419 -0.83 3.65 -6.97
C VAL A 419 -0.71 4.79 -5.97
N TYR A 420 0.23 4.72 -5.01
CA TYR A 420 0.38 5.76 -3.99
C TYR A 420 0.86 7.08 -4.59
N GLU A 421 1.82 7.01 -5.52
CA GLU A 421 2.26 8.17 -6.31
C GLU A 421 1.08 8.80 -7.08
N SER A 422 0.19 7.98 -7.64
CA SER A 422 -1.01 8.48 -8.33
C SER A 422 -2.07 9.08 -7.39
N LEU A 423 -2.11 8.68 -6.12
CA LEU A 423 -3.02 9.22 -5.11
C LEU A 423 -2.51 10.55 -4.54
N GLN A 424 -1.21 10.65 -4.24
CA GLN A 424 -0.60 11.92 -3.80
C GLN A 424 -0.64 12.98 -4.87
N MET A 425 -0.52 12.60 -6.15
CA MET A 425 -0.72 13.51 -7.29
C MET A 425 -2.12 14.13 -7.37
N ASN A 426 -3.10 13.69 -6.58
CA ASN A 426 -4.48 14.17 -6.63
C ASN A 426 -5.03 14.66 -5.29
N SER A 427 -4.21 14.66 -4.23
CA SER A 427 -4.57 15.21 -2.91
C SER A 427 -4.40 16.73 -2.91
N ASP A 428 -5.24 17.43 -2.16
CA ASP A 428 -5.23 18.88 -1.90
C ASP A 428 -5.58 19.02 -0.40
N ALA A 429 -4.55 19.08 0.45
CA ALA A 429 -4.66 18.87 1.89
C ALA A 429 -5.29 20.07 2.63
N ASP A 430 -5.07 21.29 2.15
CA ASP A 430 -5.64 22.53 2.69
C ASP A 430 -6.86 23.04 1.90
N ASN A 431 -7.25 22.33 0.84
CA ASN A 431 -8.41 22.59 -0.03
C ASN A 431 -8.35 23.99 -0.68
N ASP A 432 -7.15 24.47 -0.99
CA ASP A 432 -6.91 25.76 -1.62
C ASP A 432 -7.10 25.71 -3.16
N SER A 433 -7.46 24.54 -3.70
CA SER A 433 -7.64 24.22 -5.12
C SER A 433 -6.35 23.99 -5.90
N VAL A 434 -5.21 23.89 -5.22
CA VAL A 434 -3.92 23.43 -5.76
C VAL A 434 -3.60 22.08 -5.13
N LYS A 435 -3.21 21.11 -5.96
CA LYS A 435 -2.90 19.77 -5.47
C LYS A 435 -1.56 19.78 -4.73
N ASP A 436 -1.43 18.98 -3.67
CA ASP A 436 -0.24 18.82 -2.82
C ASP A 436 1.06 18.62 -3.64
N ALA A 437 0.98 17.91 -4.77
CA ALA A 437 2.14 17.67 -5.64
C ALA A 437 2.65 18.93 -6.37
N ALA A 438 1.83 19.98 -6.46
CA ALA A 438 2.13 21.26 -7.08
C ALA A 438 2.05 22.44 -6.09
N ASP A 439 1.71 22.18 -4.83
CA ASP A 439 1.52 23.17 -3.79
C ASP A 439 2.81 23.39 -2.98
N TYR A 440 3.24 24.65 -2.94
CA TYR A 440 4.42 25.13 -2.21
C TYR A 440 4.06 25.71 -0.85
N CYS A 441 2.79 25.95 -0.58
CA CYS A 441 2.25 26.63 0.59
C CYS A 441 1.16 25.75 1.25
N PRO A 442 1.54 24.63 1.91
CA PRO A 442 0.64 23.52 2.30
C PRO A 442 -0.35 23.79 3.44
N ASN A 443 -0.54 25.06 3.82
CA ASN A 443 -1.49 25.47 4.86
C ASN A 443 -2.16 26.80 4.48
N THR A 444 -2.40 27.01 3.20
CA THR A 444 -3.09 28.20 2.71
C THR A 444 -4.57 28.14 3.11
N PRO A 445 -5.12 29.20 3.71
CA PRO A 445 -6.54 29.22 4.04
C PRO A 445 -7.41 29.03 2.79
N GLN A 446 -8.38 28.11 2.85
CA GLN A 446 -9.32 27.83 1.75
C GLN A 446 -10.07 29.08 1.22
N THR A 447 -10.19 30.11 2.05
CA THR A 447 -10.84 31.38 1.71
C THR A 447 -9.99 32.29 0.83
N ASP A 448 -8.68 32.07 0.78
CA ASP A 448 -7.75 32.92 0.06
C ASP A 448 -7.74 32.54 -1.42
N LYS A 449 -7.54 33.55 -2.27
CA LYS A 449 -7.23 33.35 -3.67
C LYS A 449 -5.74 33.04 -3.78
N VAL A 450 -5.43 31.88 -4.33
CA VAL A 450 -4.06 31.37 -4.43
C VAL A 450 -3.46 31.53 -5.83
N ASP A 451 -2.14 31.60 -5.91
CA ASP A 451 -1.40 31.52 -7.17
C ASP A 451 -1.28 30.07 -7.69
N ALA A 452 -0.63 29.86 -8.83
CA ALA A 452 -0.45 28.52 -9.40
C ALA A 452 0.42 27.56 -8.56
N ARG A 453 0.96 28.04 -7.43
CA ARG A 453 1.79 27.28 -6.49
C ARG A 453 1.13 27.13 -5.13
N GLY A 454 -0.15 27.48 -5.00
CA GLY A 454 -0.92 27.34 -3.75
C GLY A 454 -0.66 28.45 -2.72
N CYS A 455 -0.01 29.55 -3.09
CA CYS A 455 0.28 30.62 -2.13
C CYS A 455 -0.72 31.78 -2.22
N SER A 456 -1.21 32.28 -1.07
CA SER A 456 -2.15 33.41 -0.99
C SER A 456 -1.64 34.65 -1.74
N ILE A 457 -2.53 35.26 -2.54
CA ILE A 457 -2.27 36.51 -3.24
C ILE A 457 -2.70 37.68 -2.34
N PHE A 458 -1.79 38.61 -2.07
CA PHE A 458 -2.09 39.82 -1.31
C PHE A 458 -2.29 41.03 -2.23
N THR A 459 -3.15 41.97 -1.81
CA THR A 459 -3.27 43.28 -2.45
C THR A 459 -2.84 44.39 -1.51
N GLU A 460 -2.03 45.31 -2.03
CA GLU A 460 -1.61 46.50 -1.29
C GLU A 460 -2.59 47.66 -1.51
N LYS A 461 -3.19 48.16 -0.43
CA LYS A 461 -3.99 49.39 -0.45
C LYS A 461 -3.33 50.45 0.41
N MET A 462 -3.15 51.65 -0.14
CA MET A 462 -2.70 52.81 0.63
C MET A 462 -3.87 53.40 1.40
N VAL A 463 -3.77 53.42 2.73
CA VAL A 463 -4.72 54.09 3.61
C VAL A 463 -4.06 55.31 4.25
N SER A 464 -4.81 56.38 4.44
CA SER A 464 -4.30 57.64 5.01
C SER A 464 -5.25 58.20 6.05
N PHE A 465 -4.70 58.84 7.08
CA PHE A 465 -5.45 59.56 8.10
C PHE A 465 -4.85 60.95 8.29
N THR A 466 -5.71 61.96 8.39
CA THR A 466 -5.31 63.36 8.63
C THR A 466 -5.86 63.82 9.98
N LEU A 467 -5.00 64.40 10.80
CA LEU A 467 -5.35 65.02 12.08
C LEU A 467 -5.23 66.54 11.95
N GLU A 468 -6.28 67.26 12.35
CA GLU A 468 -6.31 68.72 12.43
C GLU A 468 -6.90 69.12 13.78
N ILE A 469 -6.17 69.92 14.56
CA ILE A 469 -6.63 70.42 15.87
C ILE A 469 -6.47 71.92 15.89
N LYS A 470 -7.48 72.63 16.40
CA LYS A 470 -7.46 74.09 16.57
C LYS A 470 -7.11 74.45 18.01
N PHE A 471 -6.56 75.65 18.18
CA PHE A 471 -6.12 76.14 19.49
C PHE A 471 -6.66 77.54 19.78
N ASP A 472 -6.94 77.78 21.05
CA ASP A 472 -7.30 79.10 21.55
C ASP A 472 -6.15 80.10 21.42
N HIS A 473 -6.49 81.38 21.53
CA HIS A 473 -5.52 82.46 21.54
C HIS A 473 -4.52 82.26 22.68
N ASP A 474 -3.23 82.37 22.36
CA ASP A 474 -2.13 82.23 23.32
C ASP A 474 -2.10 80.91 24.10
N SER A 475 -2.64 79.82 23.53
CA SER A 475 -2.73 78.52 24.18
C SER A 475 -2.10 77.39 23.35
N SER A 476 -1.46 76.44 24.03
CA SER A 476 -1.06 75.13 23.51
C SER A 476 -1.82 73.97 24.15
N VAL A 477 -2.87 74.28 24.92
CA VAL A 477 -3.73 73.29 25.56
C VAL A 477 -4.69 72.71 24.52
N ILE A 478 -4.77 71.38 24.46
CA ILE A 478 -5.71 70.65 23.62
C ILE A 478 -7.06 70.63 24.35
N ASP A 479 -8.13 71.06 23.67
CA ASP A 479 -9.47 71.00 24.24
C ASP A 479 -10.00 69.55 24.33
N ALA A 480 -11.02 69.34 25.17
CA ALA A 480 -11.57 68.01 25.41
C ALA A 480 -12.24 67.39 24.17
N GLU A 481 -12.72 68.22 23.24
CA GLU A 481 -13.38 67.75 22.00
C GLU A 481 -12.35 67.16 21.03
N SER A 482 -11.19 67.81 20.91
CA SER A 482 -10.06 67.42 20.06
C SER A 482 -9.32 66.19 20.58
N GLU A 483 -9.48 65.80 21.86
CA GLU A 483 -8.89 64.56 22.38
C GLU A 483 -9.39 63.31 21.65
N SER A 484 -10.64 63.32 21.17
CA SER A 484 -11.22 62.20 20.43
C SER A 484 -10.58 62.01 19.05
N ASP A 485 -10.21 63.10 18.39
CA ASP A 485 -9.48 63.08 17.11
C ASP A 485 -8.04 62.60 17.31
N VAL A 486 -7.38 63.00 18.40
CA VAL A 486 -6.06 62.47 18.79
C VAL A 486 -6.13 60.97 19.07
N ALA A 487 -7.18 60.50 19.75
CA ALA A 487 -7.38 59.07 20.03
C ALA A 487 -7.56 58.24 18.75
N ASN A 488 -8.35 58.73 17.80
CA ASN A 488 -8.55 58.07 16.51
C ASN A 488 -7.25 58.03 15.68
N PHE A 489 -6.49 59.13 15.70
CA PHE A 489 -5.18 59.18 15.07
C PHE A 489 -4.18 58.19 15.72
N ALA A 490 -4.20 58.07 17.05
CA ALA A 490 -3.39 57.10 17.77
C ALA A 490 -3.76 55.65 17.41
N ALA A 491 -5.06 55.35 17.31
CA ALA A 491 -5.54 54.02 16.89
C ALA A 491 -5.02 53.64 15.50
N PHE A 492 -4.97 54.60 14.57
CA PHE A 492 -4.35 54.39 13.25
C PHE A 492 -2.85 54.05 13.38
N LEU A 493 -2.10 54.81 14.19
CA LEU A 493 -0.67 54.57 14.40
C LEU A 493 -0.37 53.23 15.12
N GLN A 494 -1.27 52.76 15.99
CA GLN A 494 -1.18 51.45 16.63
C GLN A 494 -1.47 50.31 15.65
N ARG A 495 -2.46 50.49 14.76
CA ARG A 495 -2.78 49.50 13.72
C ARG A 495 -1.63 49.32 12.73
N TYR A 496 -0.88 50.37 12.43
CA TYR A 496 0.23 50.36 11.47
C TYR A 496 1.56 50.74 12.15
N PRO A 497 2.22 49.82 12.87
CA PRO A 497 3.36 50.13 13.73
C PRO A 497 4.61 50.65 12.98
N ASN A 498 4.71 50.41 11.67
CA ASN A 498 5.83 50.84 10.84
C ASN A 498 5.66 52.23 10.22
N THR A 499 4.60 52.97 10.58
CA THR A 499 4.33 54.31 10.03
C THR A 499 4.88 55.42 10.92
N THR A 500 5.38 56.48 10.30
CA THR A 500 5.87 57.70 10.98
C THR A 500 5.04 58.91 10.55
N THR A 501 4.94 59.91 11.42
CA THR A 501 4.21 61.16 11.14
C THR A 501 4.97 62.38 11.64
N GLU A 502 4.79 63.51 10.96
CA GLU A 502 5.26 64.83 11.41
C GLU A 502 4.03 65.68 11.78
N ILE A 503 4.02 66.24 12.99
CA ILE A 503 2.98 67.13 13.50
C ILE A 503 3.45 68.56 13.32
N ASN A 504 2.72 69.32 12.52
CA ASN A 504 3.09 70.67 12.13
C ASN A 504 2.21 71.67 12.89
N GLY A 505 2.83 72.51 13.70
CA GLY A 505 2.13 73.54 14.48
C GLY A 505 2.17 74.90 13.81
N HIS A 506 1.08 75.65 13.94
CA HIS A 506 0.88 76.94 13.31
C HIS A 506 0.26 77.97 14.27
N THR A 507 0.56 79.25 14.05
CA THR A 507 -0.04 80.38 14.78
C THR A 507 -0.62 81.41 13.81
N SER A 508 -1.42 82.34 14.35
CA SER A 508 -1.82 83.56 13.65
C SER A 508 -0.64 84.52 13.50
N ALA A 509 -0.82 85.61 12.73
CA ALA A 509 0.20 86.64 12.57
C ALA A 509 0.34 87.59 13.77
N GLN A 510 -0.59 87.52 14.73
CA GLN A 510 -0.57 88.35 15.93
C GLN A 510 0.56 87.89 16.85
N GLY A 511 1.27 88.84 17.46
CA GLY A 511 2.40 88.57 18.35
C GLY A 511 3.76 88.59 17.66
N ALA A 512 4.82 88.53 18.46
CA ALA A 512 6.19 88.58 17.95
C ALA A 512 6.55 87.27 17.21
N VAL A 513 7.31 87.37 16.11
CA VAL A 513 7.71 86.21 15.29
C VAL A 513 8.41 85.13 16.12
N TRP A 514 9.33 85.53 17.01
CA TRP A 514 10.04 84.60 17.88
C TRP A 514 9.08 83.86 18.82
N TYR A 515 8.05 84.55 19.32
CA TYR A 515 7.05 83.99 20.23
C TYR A 515 6.13 83.01 19.51
N ASN A 516 5.68 83.37 18.31
CA ASN A 516 4.86 82.52 17.46
C ASN A 516 5.56 81.22 17.06
N ASN A 517 6.87 81.28 16.79
CA ASN A 517 7.66 80.08 16.55
C ASN A 517 7.67 79.17 17.77
N VAL A 518 7.90 79.71 18.97
CA VAL A 518 7.85 78.93 20.23
C VAL A 518 6.46 78.34 20.48
N LEU A 519 5.40 79.13 20.36
CA LEU A 519 4.02 78.68 20.62
C LEU A 519 3.58 77.61 19.63
N SER A 520 3.94 77.74 18.35
CA SER A 520 3.64 76.72 17.34
C SER A 520 4.34 75.39 17.62
N GLN A 521 5.58 75.43 18.12
CA GLN A 521 6.32 74.23 18.51
C GLN A 521 5.68 73.57 19.73
N GLN A 522 5.33 74.37 20.75
CA GLN A 522 4.63 73.88 21.95
C GLN A 522 3.30 73.20 21.64
N ARG A 523 2.54 73.68 20.64
CA ARG A 523 1.32 73.02 20.17
C ARG A 523 1.57 71.65 19.55
N ALA A 524 2.57 71.55 18.67
CA ALA A 524 2.94 70.28 18.06
C ALA A 524 3.45 69.29 19.12
N ASP A 525 4.27 69.78 20.06
CA ASP A 525 4.79 68.99 21.17
C ASP A 525 3.66 68.52 22.12
N ALA A 526 2.65 69.35 22.40
CA ALA A 526 1.50 68.96 23.22
C ALA A 526 0.75 67.76 22.64
N VAL A 527 0.54 67.73 21.32
CA VAL A 527 -0.10 66.59 20.63
C VAL A 527 0.81 65.37 20.66
N LYS A 528 2.11 65.52 20.42
CA LYS A 528 3.09 64.44 20.54
C LYS A 528 3.10 63.85 21.95
N THR A 529 3.16 64.68 22.98
CA THR A 529 3.11 64.25 24.39
C THR A 529 1.84 63.47 24.67
N MET A 530 0.68 63.93 24.21
CA MET A 530 -0.57 63.19 24.37
C MET A 530 -0.53 61.82 23.66
N LEU A 531 -0.01 61.73 22.44
CA LEU A 531 0.13 60.47 21.71
C LEU A 531 1.09 59.49 22.41
N VAL A 532 2.19 59.98 22.97
CA VAL A 532 3.19 59.17 23.67
C VAL A 532 2.69 58.75 25.05
N GLU A 533 2.27 59.69 25.89
CA GLU A 533 1.96 59.43 27.30
C GLU A 533 0.58 58.77 27.49
N LYS A 534 -0.43 59.20 26.72
CA LYS A 534 -1.81 58.70 26.89
C LYS A 534 -2.12 57.48 26.03
N PHE A 535 -1.50 57.38 24.84
CA PHE A 535 -1.79 56.32 23.86
C PHE A 535 -0.60 55.40 23.55
N ASN A 536 0.52 55.56 24.26
CA ASN A 536 1.70 54.69 24.17
C ASN A 536 2.25 54.52 22.75
N ILE A 537 2.24 55.59 21.95
CA ILE A 537 2.91 55.60 20.65
C ILE A 537 4.40 55.86 20.87
N ASP A 538 5.26 55.05 20.23
CA ASP A 538 6.71 55.23 20.28
C ASP A 538 7.10 56.65 19.83
N GLU A 539 7.81 57.35 20.70
CA GLU A 539 8.22 58.74 20.48
C GLU A 539 9.02 58.92 19.18
N THR A 540 9.82 57.91 18.80
CA THR A 540 10.67 57.94 17.59
C THR A 540 9.86 57.99 16.29
N ARG A 541 8.56 57.66 16.34
CA ARG A 541 7.65 57.67 15.20
C ARG A 541 6.99 59.01 14.94
N ILE A 542 7.14 59.97 15.86
CA ILE A 542 6.47 61.26 15.84
C ILE A 542 7.50 62.39 15.86
N ALA A 543 7.61 63.09 14.73
CA ALA A 543 8.34 64.35 14.64
C ALA A 543 7.39 65.52 14.88
N THR A 544 7.89 66.62 15.44
CA THR A 544 7.12 67.86 15.66
C THR A 544 7.86 69.04 15.07
N LYS A 545 7.11 69.97 14.46
CA LYS A 545 7.70 71.18 13.87
C LYS A 545 6.77 72.38 13.97
N GLY A 546 7.22 73.41 14.67
CA GLY A 546 6.57 74.71 14.71
C GLY A 546 6.93 75.59 13.51
N PHE A 547 5.93 76.11 12.80
CA PHE A 547 6.11 77.05 11.69
C PHE A 547 5.77 78.50 12.03
N GLY A 548 5.36 78.77 13.27
CA GLY A 548 4.83 80.07 13.69
C GLY A 548 3.75 80.57 12.74
N SER A 549 3.84 81.86 12.39
CA SER A 549 2.94 82.51 11.43
C SER A 549 3.39 82.37 9.97
N GLY A 550 4.45 81.59 9.70
CA GLY A 550 5.06 81.45 8.37
C GLY A 550 4.25 80.61 7.38
N ARG A 551 3.25 79.85 7.85
CA ARG A 551 2.37 78.99 7.03
C ARG A 551 0.89 79.17 7.40
N ARG A 552 0.39 80.40 7.27
CA ARG A 552 -1.02 80.75 7.50
C ARG A 552 -1.90 80.25 6.34
N LEU A 553 -3.09 79.76 6.67
CA LEU A 553 -4.14 79.43 5.69
C LEU A 553 -4.91 80.67 5.23
N SER A 554 -4.98 81.70 6.08
CA SER A 554 -5.62 82.98 5.74
C SER A 554 -4.75 84.15 6.19
N GLU A 555 -4.54 85.11 5.30
CA GLU A 555 -3.75 86.31 5.61
C GLU A 555 -4.57 87.45 6.22
N ALA A 556 -5.89 87.32 6.23
CA ALA A 556 -6.80 88.32 6.78
C ALA A 556 -6.58 88.53 8.29
N ASP A 557 -6.75 89.77 8.75
CA ASP A 557 -6.66 90.14 10.16
C ASP A 557 -8.05 90.15 10.80
N THR A 558 -8.69 88.98 10.86
CA THR A 558 -10.00 88.77 11.49
C THR A 558 -9.93 87.61 12.48
N GLU A 559 -10.78 87.61 13.52
CA GLU A 559 -10.77 86.52 14.51
C GLU A 559 -11.02 85.14 13.87
N ALA A 560 -11.86 85.08 12.83
CA ALA A 560 -12.08 83.85 12.08
C ALA A 560 -10.80 83.35 11.38
N ALA A 561 -10.02 84.26 10.78
CA ALA A 561 -8.74 83.92 10.16
C ALA A 561 -7.69 83.53 11.21
N HIS A 562 -7.66 84.21 12.36
CA HIS A 562 -6.77 83.85 13.46
C HIS A 562 -7.08 82.45 14.00
N ASN A 563 -8.37 82.12 14.20
CA ASN A 563 -8.78 80.80 14.64
C ASN A 563 -8.42 79.68 13.65
N LEU A 564 -8.57 79.94 12.34
CA LEU A 564 -8.14 78.99 11.30
C LEU A 564 -6.63 78.77 11.28
N ASN A 565 -5.85 79.80 11.61
CA ASN A 565 -4.39 79.73 11.60
C ASN A 565 -3.80 79.10 12.87
N ARG A 566 -4.49 79.22 14.02
CA ARG A 566 -4.10 78.58 15.27
C ARG A 566 -4.46 77.09 15.22
N ARG A 567 -3.62 76.29 14.58
CA ARG A 567 -3.88 74.87 14.39
C ARG A 567 -2.61 74.02 14.44
N ILE A 568 -2.81 72.71 14.49
CA ILE A 568 -1.83 71.73 14.02
C ILE A 568 -2.41 70.95 12.85
N GLU A 569 -1.54 70.37 12.04
CA GLU A 569 -1.88 69.41 11.00
C GLU A 569 -0.88 68.25 11.00
N ALA A 570 -1.37 67.03 10.85
CA ALA A 570 -0.54 65.84 10.67
C ALA A 570 -1.21 64.88 9.68
N VAL A 571 -0.42 64.28 8.79
CA VAL A 571 -0.91 63.29 7.81
C VAL A 571 -0.05 62.06 7.91
N VAL A 572 -0.70 60.90 8.09
CA VAL A 572 -0.04 59.59 8.10
C VAL A 572 -0.59 58.73 6.97
N ARG A 573 0.28 57.91 6.37
CA ARG A 573 -0.08 56.94 5.34
C ARG A 573 0.50 55.58 5.70
N ALA A 574 -0.28 54.52 5.50
CA ALA A 574 0.12 53.15 5.72
C ALA A 574 -0.18 52.28 4.50
N ARG A 575 0.61 51.23 4.32
CA ARG A 575 0.28 50.12 3.42
C ARG A 575 -0.52 49.10 4.21
N ASP A 576 -1.68 48.75 3.71
CA ASP A 576 -2.51 47.65 4.21
C ASP A 576 -2.39 46.49 3.22
N GLU A 577 -1.85 45.36 3.68
CA GLU A 577 -1.72 44.12 2.93
C GLU A 577 -2.84 43.20 3.40
N SER A 578 -3.86 43.03 2.55
CA SER A 578 -4.97 42.12 2.81
C SER A 578 -4.98 40.99 1.78
N PRO A 579 -5.25 39.74 2.20
CA PRO A 579 -5.38 38.62 1.28
C PRO A 579 -6.57 38.87 0.35
N VAL A 580 -6.38 38.57 -0.93
CA VAL A 580 -7.47 38.55 -1.90
C VAL A 580 -8.30 37.32 -1.59
N LEU A 581 -9.58 37.50 -1.29
CA LEU A 581 -10.48 36.38 -1.05
C LEU A 581 -10.86 35.71 -2.37
N ARG A 582 -11.11 34.41 -2.32
CA ARG A 582 -11.64 33.63 -3.43
C ARG A 582 -13.05 34.10 -3.78
N ASP A 583 -13.33 34.29 -5.06
CA ASP A 583 -14.69 34.55 -5.53
C ASP A 583 -15.55 33.29 -5.28
N GLU A 584 -16.77 33.45 -4.73
CA GLU A 584 -17.69 32.33 -4.41
C GLU A 584 -18.09 31.48 -5.63
#